data_AF-A0A225WKK1-F1
#
_entry.id   AF-A0A225WKK1-F1
#
_cell.length_a   1.000
_cell.length_b   1.000
_cell.length_c   1.000
_cell.angle_alpha   90.00
_cell.angle_beta   90.00
_cell.angle_gamma   90.00
#
_symmetry.space_group_name_H-M   'P 1'
#
loop_
_entity.id
_entity.type
_entity.pdbx_description
1 polymer ?
#
loop_
_entity_poly.entity_id
_entity_poly.type
_entity_poly.pdbx_seq_one_letter_code
_entity_poly.pdbx_strand_id
1 'polypeptide(L)'
;MKFVAGSILVVMAIAIVHGTNPSQPIQENSVSGEGSAGGTPTTYCPNIECANVDEPVTDENGDTYANECAMLAAKCDGPVENPLEEYKRIYGKEFGAPRTNDSTSSECSHVCSNNYAPVCGSDGVKYSNPCKLKAASCKNPELNIVESSDDTCEL
;
A
#
# COMPACT_ATOMS: atom_id res chain seq x y z
N MET A 1 -40.07 85.95 16.44
CA MET A 1 -39.34 85.04 17.34
C MET A 1 -39.39 83.66 16.68
N LYS A 2 -38.27 83.14 16.20
CA LYS A 2 -38.20 81.90 15.39
C LYS A 2 -37.92 80.70 16.31
N PHE A 3 -38.79 79.70 16.28
CA PHE A 3 -38.64 78.43 17.01
C PHE A 3 -37.68 77.52 16.25
N VAL A 4 -36.64 77.03 16.92
CA VAL A 4 -35.68 76.06 16.37
C VAL A 4 -36.20 74.67 16.73
N ALA A 5 -36.76 73.95 15.76
CA ALA A 5 -37.10 72.53 15.87
C ALA A 5 -36.04 71.72 15.12
N GLY A 6 -35.00 71.28 15.82
CA GLY A 6 -33.98 70.38 15.29
C GLY A 6 -34.46 68.93 15.39
N SER A 7 -34.74 68.32 14.25
CA SER A 7 -35.20 66.94 14.11
C SER A 7 -34.18 65.93 14.64
N ILE A 8 -34.61 65.07 15.57
CA ILE A 8 -33.85 63.90 16.02
C ILE A 8 -33.86 62.88 14.88
N LEU A 9 -32.75 62.74 14.17
CA LEU A 9 -32.51 61.64 13.23
C LEU A 9 -32.28 60.36 14.04
N VAL A 10 -33.33 59.56 14.21
CA VAL A 10 -33.21 58.19 14.71
C VAL A 10 -32.66 57.33 13.57
N VAL A 11 -31.36 57.06 13.59
CA VAL A 11 -30.72 56.15 12.65
C VAL A 11 -31.11 54.72 13.06
N MET A 12 -32.12 54.16 12.40
CA MET A 12 -32.48 52.75 12.55
C MET A 12 -31.35 51.91 11.95
N ALA A 13 -30.54 51.28 12.80
CA ALA A 13 -29.56 50.29 12.39
C ALA A 13 -30.27 49.03 11.91
N ILE A 14 -30.46 48.90 10.59
CA ILE A 14 -30.93 47.66 9.99
C ILE A 14 -29.75 46.69 9.99
N ALA A 15 -29.76 45.72 10.92
CA ALA A 15 -28.83 44.61 10.89
C ALA A 15 -29.21 43.69 9.72
N ILE A 16 -28.49 43.81 8.59
CA ILE A 16 -28.61 42.85 7.49
C ILE A 16 -27.91 41.58 7.96
N VAL A 17 -28.68 40.55 8.26
CA VAL A 17 -28.16 39.21 8.54
C VAL A 17 -27.71 38.62 7.21
N HIS A 18 -26.41 38.70 6.92
CA HIS A 18 -25.83 37.94 5.82
C HIS A 18 -25.83 36.47 6.25
N GLY A 19 -26.73 35.68 5.66
CA GLY A 19 -26.81 34.25 5.90
C GLY A 19 -25.51 33.57 5.48
N THR A 20 -24.66 33.25 6.45
CA THR A 20 -23.53 32.34 6.25
C THR A 20 -24.08 30.91 6.24
N ASN A 21 -24.08 30.32 5.04
CA ASN A 21 -24.28 28.89 4.85
C ASN A 21 -23.15 28.14 5.60
N PRO A 22 -23.43 27.19 6.50
CA PRO A 22 -22.38 26.42 7.16
C PRO A 22 -21.82 25.42 6.14
N SER A 23 -20.91 25.91 5.31
CA SER A 23 -20.00 25.04 4.59
C SER A 23 -19.13 24.40 5.66
N GLN A 24 -19.30 23.10 5.85
CA GLN A 24 -18.47 22.27 6.71
C GLN A 24 -16.99 22.62 6.51
N PRO A 25 -16.15 22.57 7.57
CA PRO A 25 -14.72 22.57 7.36
C PRO A 25 -14.38 21.32 6.55
N ILE A 26 -14.12 21.50 5.26
CA ILE A 26 -13.23 20.59 4.56
C ILE A 26 -11.93 20.78 5.33
N GLN A 27 -11.54 19.79 6.13
CA GLN A 27 -10.17 19.72 6.58
C GLN A 27 -9.35 19.69 5.29
N GLU A 28 -8.72 20.82 4.99
CA GLU A 28 -7.48 20.78 4.24
C GLU A 28 -6.56 19.89 5.04
N ASN A 29 -6.63 18.59 4.76
CA ASN A 29 -5.44 17.78 4.79
C ASN A 29 -4.56 18.39 3.71
N SER A 30 -3.87 19.46 4.08
CA SER A 30 -2.60 19.84 3.47
C SER A 30 -1.64 18.71 3.78
N VAL A 31 -1.86 17.55 3.13
CA VAL A 31 -0.74 16.77 2.66
C VAL A 31 -0.10 17.69 1.64
N SER A 32 0.89 18.44 2.12
CA SER A 32 1.86 19.12 1.29
C SER A 32 2.55 18.05 0.48
N GLY A 33 1.93 17.64 -0.63
CA GLY A 33 2.58 16.97 -1.73
C GLY A 33 3.44 18.03 -2.40
N GLU A 34 4.69 18.13 -1.96
CA GLU A 34 5.68 19.01 -2.57
C GLU A 34 5.87 18.57 -4.01
N GLY A 35 5.58 19.50 -4.92
CA GLY A 35 6.02 19.42 -6.29
C GLY A 35 7.54 19.36 -6.31
N SER A 36 8.04 18.26 -6.89
CA SER A 36 9.36 18.07 -7.47
C SER A 36 10.06 19.38 -7.88
N ALA A 37 10.96 19.85 -7.02
CA ALA A 37 12.13 20.65 -7.37
C ALA A 37 13.22 20.41 -6.32
N GLY A 38 14.16 19.49 -6.60
CA GLY A 38 15.51 19.52 -6.02
C GLY A 38 15.69 19.40 -4.49
N GLY A 39 14.84 18.64 -3.79
CA GLY A 39 15.05 18.31 -2.37
C GLY A 39 14.81 16.83 -2.13
N THR A 40 15.85 16.08 -1.78
CA THR A 40 15.73 14.72 -1.26
C THR A 40 14.86 14.73 0.00
N PRO A 41 13.90 13.81 0.16
CA PRO A 41 13.07 13.74 1.36
C PRO A 41 13.98 13.57 2.59
N THR A 42 13.95 14.55 3.49
CA THR A 42 14.87 14.72 4.64
C THR A 42 14.74 13.65 5.73
N THR A 43 13.99 12.57 5.48
CA THR A 43 13.74 11.51 6.45
C THR A 43 14.62 10.28 6.22
N TYR A 44 15.17 10.09 5.02
CA TYR A 44 15.86 8.85 4.68
C TYR A 44 16.99 9.05 3.67
N CYS A 45 18.12 8.38 3.89
CA CYS A 45 19.28 8.46 3.02
C CYS A 45 19.11 7.47 1.86
N PRO A 46 19.20 7.94 0.62
CA PRO A 46 19.17 7.06 -0.53
C PRO A 46 20.35 6.09 -0.49
N ASN A 47 20.13 4.85 -0.92
CA ASN A 47 21.20 3.88 -1.11
C ASN A 47 21.97 4.22 -2.41
N ILE A 48 22.92 5.16 -2.30
CA ILE A 48 23.71 5.65 -3.44
C ILE A 48 25.00 4.84 -3.59
N GLU A 49 25.20 4.26 -4.78
CA GLU A 49 26.50 3.73 -5.20
C GLU A 49 27.27 4.82 -5.94
N CYS A 50 28.37 5.31 -5.33
CA CYS A 50 29.22 6.30 -5.97
C CYS A 50 30.21 5.65 -6.94
N ALA A 51 30.36 6.27 -8.12
CA ALA A 51 31.44 5.91 -9.03
C ALA A 51 32.81 6.27 -8.42
N ASN A 52 33.83 5.47 -8.73
CA ASN A 52 35.22 5.71 -8.34
C ASN A 52 35.87 6.77 -9.24
N VAL A 53 35.33 7.98 -9.20
CA VAL A 53 35.89 9.16 -9.87
C VAL A 53 36.63 9.97 -8.81
N ASP A 54 37.94 10.11 -8.93
CA ASP A 54 38.78 10.82 -7.97
C ASP A 54 38.86 12.31 -8.32
N GLU A 55 37.80 13.04 -7.98
CA GLU A 55 37.71 14.50 -8.13
C GLU A 55 37.40 15.10 -6.75
N PRO A 56 38.43 15.38 -5.93
CA PRO A 56 38.23 15.64 -4.52
C PRO A 56 37.54 16.97 -4.26
N VAL A 57 36.71 16.97 -3.21
CA VAL A 57 35.91 18.12 -2.78
C VAL A 57 36.02 18.29 -1.28
N THR A 58 36.00 19.53 -0.79
CA THR A 58 36.10 19.86 0.64
C THR A 58 34.79 20.49 1.11
N ASP A 59 34.30 20.10 2.28
CA ASP A 59 33.10 20.68 2.88
C ASP A 59 33.40 21.91 3.76
N GLU A 60 32.35 22.45 4.41
CA GLU A 60 32.45 23.62 5.28
C GLU A 60 33.19 23.36 6.60
N ASN A 61 33.31 22.10 7.02
CA ASN A 61 34.05 21.67 8.20
C ASN A 61 35.54 21.44 7.89
N GLY A 62 35.92 21.46 6.62
CA GLY A 62 37.28 21.19 6.14
C GLY A 62 37.53 19.71 5.84
N ASP A 63 36.50 18.87 5.88
CA ASP A 63 36.59 17.45 5.54
C ASP A 63 36.69 17.28 4.02
N THR A 64 37.64 16.46 3.55
CA THR A 64 37.86 16.21 2.12
C THR A 64 37.34 14.84 1.73
N TYR A 65 36.60 14.78 0.63
CA TYR A 65 35.94 13.58 0.11
C TYR A 65 36.49 13.24 -1.27
N ALA A 66 36.43 11.96 -1.65
CA ALA A 66 36.94 11.48 -2.94
C ALA A 66 36.23 12.11 -4.15
N ASN A 67 34.93 12.39 -4.01
CA ASN A 67 34.13 13.13 -4.97
C ASN A 67 32.86 13.72 -4.33
N GLU A 68 32.14 14.51 -5.13
CA GLU A 68 30.86 15.13 -4.76
C GLU A 68 29.82 14.10 -4.29
N CYS A 69 29.71 12.95 -4.96
CA CYS A 69 28.80 11.88 -4.56
C CYS A 69 29.10 11.38 -3.14
N ALA A 70 30.38 11.12 -2.85
CA ALA A 70 30.82 10.68 -1.54
C ALA A 70 30.55 11.73 -0.45
N MET A 71 30.71 13.02 -0.77
CA MET A 71 30.36 14.11 0.15
C MET A 71 28.86 14.14 0.45
N LEU A 72 28.01 14.08 -0.59
CA LEU A 72 26.55 14.11 -0.44
C LEU A 72 26.03 12.91 0.34
N ALA A 73 26.58 11.71 0.09
CA ALA A 73 26.24 10.51 0.83
C ALA A 73 26.66 10.60 2.31
N ALA A 74 27.83 11.15 2.59
CA ALA A 74 28.34 11.30 3.96
C ALA A 74 27.59 12.35 4.79
N LYS A 75 27.03 13.38 4.15
CA LYS A 75 26.26 14.45 4.81
C LYS A 75 24.83 14.06 5.19
N CYS A 76 24.38 12.86 4.86
CA CYS A 76 23.03 12.42 5.16
C CYS A 76 22.96 11.75 6.55
N ASP A 77 22.21 12.36 7.47
CA ASP A 77 22.04 11.87 8.86
C ASP A 77 20.82 10.95 9.05
N GLY A 78 20.08 10.67 7.98
CA GLY A 78 18.92 9.78 8.00
C GLY A 78 19.33 8.30 8.07
N PRO A 79 18.40 7.40 8.43
CA PRO A 79 18.66 5.98 8.24
C PRO A 79 18.82 5.68 6.72
N VAL A 80 19.44 4.56 6.32
CA VAL A 80 19.61 4.22 4.89
C VAL A 80 18.41 3.47 4.36
N GLU A 81 17.91 3.85 3.18
CA GLU A 81 16.83 3.19 2.44
C GLU A 81 16.92 1.67 2.42
N ASN A 82 16.00 1.01 3.14
CA ASN A 82 15.79 -0.43 3.12
C ASN A 82 14.62 -0.68 2.16
N PRO A 83 14.90 -1.22 0.95
CA PRO A 83 13.87 -1.49 -0.04
C PRO A 83 12.76 -2.42 0.47
N LEU A 84 13.05 -3.28 1.45
CA LEU A 84 12.06 -4.19 2.03
C LEU A 84 11.07 -3.46 2.95
N GLU A 85 11.53 -2.45 3.69
CA GLU A 85 10.65 -1.62 4.53
C GLU A 85 9.81 -0.68 3.67
N GLU A 86 10.38 -0.13 2.59
CA GLU A 86 9.62 0.63 1.61
C GLU A 86 8.56 -0.24 0.94
N TYR A 87 8.93 -1.45 0.49
CA TYR A 87 8.00 -2.43 -0.07
C TYR A 87 6.87 -2.75 0.91
N LYS A 88 7.21 -3.03 2.17
CA LYS A 88 6.22 -3.33 3.22
C LYS A 88 5.25 -2.17 3.45
N ARG A 89 5.74 -0.92 3.42
CA ARG A 89 4.92 0.29 3.53
C ARG A 89 3.96 0.46 2.35
N ILE A 90 4.43 0.26 1.11
CA ILE A 90 3.62 0.46 -0.11
C ILE A 90 2.60 -0.67 -0.28
N TYR A 91 3.02 -1.92 -0.06
CA TYR A 91 2.21 -3.11 -0.37
C TYR A 91 1.49 -3.71 0.84
N GLY A 92 1.76 -3.21 2.05
CA GLY A 92 1.14 -3.66 3.29
C GLY A 92 1.53 -5.08 3.73
N LYS A 93 2.55 -5.69 3.10
CA LYS A 93 3.03 -7.04 3.40
C LYS A 93 4.50 -7.21 3.04
N GLU A 94 5.15 -8.21 3.63
CA GLU A 94 6.55 -8.52 3.37
C GLU A 94 6.74 -9.11 1.97
N PHE A 95 7.93 -8.89 1.39
CA PHE A 95 8.28 -9.48 0.10
C PHE A 95 8.26 -11.01 0.22
N GLY A 96 7.45 -11.68 -0.60
CA GLY A 96 7.23 -13.12 -0.52
C GLY A 96 6.12 -13.58 0.44
N ALA A 97 5.41 -12.64 1.09
CA ALA A 97 4.25 -12.99 1.90
C ALA A 97 3.16 -13.70 1.05
N PRO A 98 2.51 -14.76 1.59
CA PRO A 98 1.40 -15.43 0.93
C PRO A 98 0.29 -14.44 0.54
N ARG A 99 -0.39 -14.71 -0.58
CA ARG A 99 -1.54 -13.88 -1.01
C ARG A 99 -2.80 -14.08 -0.17
N THR A 100 -2.80 -15.06 0.72
CA THR A 100 -3.95 -15.44 1.54
C THR A 100 -3.81 -14.82 2.93
N ASN A 101 -4.58 -13.77 3.20
CA ASN A 101 -4.81 -13.27 4.55
C ASN A 101 -5.79 -14.22 5.25
N ASP A 102 -5.39 -15.44 5.56
CA ASP A 102 -6.28 -16.31 6.33
C ASP A 102 -5.53 -17.41 7.06
N SER A 103 -5.42 -17.24 8.37
CA SER A 103 -5.10 -18.30 9.32
C SER A 103 -6.31 -19.19 9.64
N THR A 104 -7.39 -19.15 8.85
CA THR A 104 -8.58 -20.00 9.03
C THR A 104 -9.26 -20.36 7.69
N SER A 105 -8.93 -21.52 7.12
CA SER A 105 -9.72 -22.23 6.08
C SER A 105 -9.58 -21.76 4.62
N SER A 106 -8.40 -21.93 4.04
CA SER A 106 -8.24 -22.08 2.57
C SER A 106 -7.27 -23.19 2.16
N GLU A 107 -7.03 -24.17 3.05
CA GLU A 107 -6.02 -25.22 2.86
C GLU A 107 -6.29 -26.16 1.66
N CYS A 108 -7.50 -26.12 1.10
CA CYS A 108 -7.91 -26.98 -0.01
C CYS A 108 -8.10 -26.23 -1.35
N SER A 109 -7.61 -24.98 -1.45
CA SER A 109 -7.61 -24.22 -2.69
C SER A 109 -6.47 -24.67 -3.60
N HIS A 110 -6.66 -25.81 -4.26
CA HIS A 110 -5.71 -26.30 -5.27
C HIS A 110 -6.01 -25.71 -6.65
N VAL A 111 -5.03 -25.01 -7.22
CA VAL A 111 -5.04 -24.63 -8.64
C VAL A 111 -4.67 -25.88 -9.45
N CYS A 112 -5.67 -26.52 -10.06
CA CYS A 112 -5.46 -27.69 -10.91
C CYS A 112 -5.46 -27.30 -12.39
N SER A 113 -4.46 -27.78 -13.14
CA SER A 113 -4.46 -27.76 -14.60
C SER A 113 -5.67 -28.53 -15.16
N ASN A 114 -6.08 -28.18 -16.38
CA ASN A 114 -7.19 -28.84 -17.07
C ASN A 114 -6.76 -30.07 -17.90
N ASN A 115 -5.59 -30.64 -17.60
CA ASN A 115 -5.13 -31.87 -18.25
C ASN A 115 -6.11 -33.00 -17.93
N TYR A 116 -6.62 -33.67 -18.95
CA TYR A 116 -7.55 -34.78 -18.78
C TYR A 116 -6.78 -36.08 -18.58
N ALA A 117 -6.87 -36.66 -17.39
CA ALA A 117 -6.25 -37.92 -17.00
C ALA A 117 -7.15 -38.57 -15.94
N PRO A 118 -8.32 -39.11 -16.34
CA PRO A 118 -9.39 -39.42 -15.41
C PRO A 118 -8.99 -40.50 -14.41
N VAL A 119 -9.40 -40.31 -13.16
CA VAL A 119 -9.21 -41.29 -12.07
C VAL A 119 -10.53 -41.56 -11.38
N CYS A 120 -10.71 -42.78 -10.88
CA CYS A 120 -11.86 -43.15 -10.09
C CYS A 120 -11.58 -42.91 -8.60
N GLY A 121 -12.47 -42.23 -7.89
CA GLY A 121 -12.39 -42.09 -6.45
C GLY A 121 -13.05 -43.27 -5.73
N SER A 122 -12.65 -43.52 -4.48
CA SER A 122 -13.28 -44.48 -3.57
C SER A 122 -14.72 -44.11 -3.20
N ASP A 123 -15.13 -42.89 -3.51
CA ASP A 123 -16.50 -42.37 -3.43
C ASP A 123 -17.35 -42.71 -4.68
N GLY A 124 -16.78 -43.43 -5.64
CA GLY A 124 -17.44 -43.80 -6.90
C GLY A 124 -17.50 -42.65 -7.92
N VAL A 125 -16.86 -41.50 -7.65
CA VAL A 125 -16.87 -40.34 -8.54
C VAL A 125 -15.66 -40.38 -9.48
N LYS A 126 -15.89 -40.16 -10.78
CA LYS A 126 -14.81 -39.97 -11.75
C LYS A 126 -14.31 -38.52 -11.73
N TYR A 127 -13.05 -38.33 -11.37
CA TYR A 127 -12.39 -37.03 -11.38
C TYR A 127 -11.65 -36.84 -12.69
N SER A 128 -11.72 -35.62 -13.28
CA SER A 128 -11.10 -35.34 -14.58
C SER A 128 -9.57 -35.43 -14.58
N ASN A 129 -8.95 -35.30 -13.40
CA ASN A 129 -7.53 -35.60 -13.17
C ASN A 129 -7.21 -35.84 -11.68
N PRO A 130 -6.02 -36.37 -11.35
CA PRO A 130 -5.62 -36.63 -9.97
C PRO A 130 -5.58 -35.39 -9.07
N CYS A 131 -5.33 -34.20 -9.64
CA CYS A 131 -5.37 -32.96 -8.87
C CYS A 131 -6.79 -32.64 -8.39
N LYS A 132 -7.80 -32.83 -9.26
CA LYS A 132 -9.21 -32.64 -8.89
C LYS A 132 -9.66 -33.64 -7.82
N LEU A 133 -9.21 -34.89 -7.88
CA LEU A 133 -9.46 -35.89 -6.82
C LEU A 133 -8.86 -35.43 -5.48
N LYS A 134 -7.59 -35.01 -5.46
CA LYS A 134 -6.94 -34.50 -4.25
C LYS A 134 -7.64 -33.26 -3.68
N ALA A 135 -8.09 -32.36 -4.54
CA ALA A 135 -8.83 -31.19 -4.12
C ALA A 135 -10.19 -31.55 -3.50
N ALA A 136 -10.88 -32.55 -4.03
CA ALA A 136 -12.11 -33.06 -3.45
C ALA A 136 -11.87 -33.78 -2.12
N SER A 137 -10.82 -34.60 -2.03
CA SER A 137 -10.38 -35.29 -0.80
C SER A 137 -10.06 -34.30 0.33
N CYS A 138 -9.31 -33.23 0.01
CA CYS A 138 -9.02 -32.17 0.97
C CYS A 138 -10.29 -31.45 1.44
N LYS A 139 -11.21 -31.14 0.52
CA LYS A 139 -12.46 -30.41 0.85
C LYS A 139 -13.46 -31.23 1.68
N ASN A 140 -13.35 -32.57 1.62
CA ASN A 140 -14.26 -33.49 2.28
C ASN A 140 -13.44 -34.54 3.07
N PRO A 141 -12.70 -34.12 4.11
CA PRO A 141 -11.81 -35.02 4.85
C PRO A 141 -12.55 -36.20 5.50
N GLU A 142 -13.83 -36.03 5.82
CA GLU A 142 -14.73 -37.07 6.34
C GLU A 142 -15.01 -38.20 5.36
N LEU A 143 -14.88 -37.96 4.05
CA LEU A 143 -15.10 -38.96 3.02
C LEU A 143 -13.86 -39.82 2.73
N ASN A 144 -12.68 -39.38 3.19
CA ASN A 144 -11.40 -40.05 2.95
C ASN A 144 -11.24 -40.55 1.51
N ILE A 145 -11.46 -39.65 0.54
CA ILE A 145 -11.47 -39.99 -0.88
C ILE A 145 -10.04 -40.34 -1.30
N VAL A 146 -9.84 -41.57 -1.76
CA VAL A 146 -8.61 -42.07 -2.35
C VAL A 146 -8.86 -42.53 -3.78
N GLU A 147 -7.79 -42.71 -4.56
CA GLU A 147 -7.90 -43.34 -5.87
C GLU A 147 -8.32 -44.81 -5.69
N SER A 148 -9.39 -45.21 -6.39
CA SER A 148 -9.91 -46.57 -6.38
C SER A 148 -9.18 -47.42 -7.41
N SER A 149 -8.90 -48.69 -7.07
CA SER A 149 -8.38 -49.69 -7.99
C SER A 149 -9.44 -50.26 -8.94
N ASP A 150 -10.72 -50.04 -8.62
CA ASP A 150 -11.84 -50.58 -9.36
C ASP A 150 -12.27 -49.57 -10.44
N ASP A 151 -12.33 -50.01 -11.69
CA ASP A 151 -12.75 -49.19 -12.85
C ASP A 151 -14.27 -48.88 -12.86
N THR A 152 -14.99 -49.17 -11.78
CA THR A 152 -16.46 -49.15 -11.70
C THR A 152 -17.05 -47.80 -11.36
N CYS A 153 -16.34 -46.70 -11.63
CA CYS A 153 -16.98 -45.37 -11.60
C CYS A 153 -18.05 -45.32 -12.69
N GLU A 154 -19.30 -45.63 -12.31
CA GLU A 154 -20.46 -45.60 -13.20
C GLU A 154 -20.63 -44.16 -13.72
N LEU A 155 -20.72 -44.06 -15.04
CA LEU A 155 -20.83 -42.80 -15.81
C LEU A 155 -22.23 -42.20 -15.71
#